data_AF-A0A127T1I4-F1
#
_entry.id   AF-A0A127T1I4-F1
#
_cell.length_a   1.000
_cell.length_b   1.000
_cell.length_c   1.000
_cell.angle_alpha   90.00
_cell.angle_beta   90.00
_cell.angle_gamma   90.00
#
_symmetry.space_group_name_H-M   'P 1'
#
loop_
_entity.id
_entity.type
_entity.pdbx_description
1 polymer ?
#
loop_
_entity_poly.entity_id
_entity_poly.type
_entity_poly.pdbx_seq_one_letter_code
_entity_poly.pdbx_strand_id
1 'polypeptide(L)'
;MFTKEIYQARREQISKAMGSGLLLFLGNGIASMNYEDNNYQFRQDSTFLYLFGLDYEGLAAVIDIDAQKTIVFGDELTIDDIIWTGVQPTLVEKAAAVGVTETRPLAELAKYIDAAKAKQQPIHFIPPYRGHTILWFHELLGKDAQPSLELIYNLADMRNHKA
;
A
#
# COMPACT_ATOMS: atom_id res chain seq x y z
N MET A 1 -6.91 7.44 -14.86
CA MET A 1 -7.11 7.24 -13.41
C MET A 1 -8.60 7.29 -13.14
N PHE A 2 -9.14 6.48 -12.22
CA PHE A 2 -10.56 6.58 -11.85
C PHE A 2 -10.82 7.84 -10.99
N THR A 3 -12.08 8.18 -10.74
CA THR A 3 -12.40 9.28 -9.81
C THR A 3 -12.07 8.89 -8.37
N LYS A 4 -11.87 9.88 -7.49
CA LYS A 4 -11.55 9.62 -6.07
C LYS A 4 -12.62 8.76 -5.38
N GLU A 5 -13.89 8.96 -5.77
CA GLU A 5 -15.05 8.24 -5.21
C GLU A 5 -14.98 6.74 -5.50
N ILE A 6 -14.45 6.35 -6.66
CA ILE A 6 -14.28 4.93 -7.01
C ILE A 6 -13.25 4.27 -6.09
N TYR A 7 -12.13 4.94 -5.81
CA TYR A 7 -11.12 4.40 -4.88
C TYR A 7 -11.64 4.35 -3.44
N GLN A 8 -12.37 5.37 -3.00
CA GLN A 8 -13.04 5.37 -1.70
C GLN A 8 -14.05 4.23 -1.58
N ALA A 9 -14.94 4.07 -2.55
CA ALA A 9 -15.94 3.00 -2.57
C ALA A 9 -15.30 1.60 -2.53
N ARG A 10 -14.20 1.38 -3.26
CA ARG A 10 -13.46 0.10 -3.20
C ARG A 10 -12.89 -0.16 -1.80
N ARG A 11 -12.29 0.85 -1.16
CA ARG A 11 -11.75 0.72 0.20
C ARG A 11 -12.86 0.49 1.24
N GLU A 12 -14.00 1.15 1.09
CA GLU A 12 -15.19 0.93 1.94
C GLU A 12 -15.74 -0.48 1.75
N GLN A 13 -15.86 -0.96 0.51
CA GLN A 13 -16.34 -2.31 0.20
C GLN A 13 -15.45 -3.38 0.81
N ILE A 14 -14.12 -3.30 0.63
CA ILE A 14 -13.21 -4.30 1.23
C ILE A 14 -13.19 -4.21 2.75
N SER A 15 -13.26 -3.00 3.33
CA SER A 15 -13.34 -2.82 4.79
C SER A 15 -14.61 -3.47 5.36
N LYS A 16 -15.75 -3.27 4.70
CA LYS A 16 -17.02 -3.89 5.09
C LYS A 16 -16.99 -5.41 4.97
N ALA A 17 -16.36 -5.94 3.93
CA ALA A 17 -16.25 -7.37 3.71
C ALA A 17 -15.35 -8.07 4.75
N MET A 18 -14.26 -7.42 5.14
CA MET A 18 -13.33 -7.93 6.16
C MET A 18 -13.82 -7.70 7.60
N GLY A 19 -14.59 -6.63 7.84
CA GLY A 19 -15.28 -6.36 9.10
C GLY A 19 -14.40 -5.79 10.24
N SER A 20 -13.15 -6.24 10.38
CA SER A 20 -12.22 -5.81 11.43
C SER A 20 -10.76 -6.08 11.03
N GLY A 21 -9.81 -5.50 11.77
CA GLY A 21 -8.39 -5.72 11.58
C GLY A 21 -7.69 -4.68 10.71
N LEU A 22 -6.43 -4.95 10.42
CA LEU A 22 -5.52 -4.09 9.66
C LEU A 22 -5.20 -4.75 8.31
N LEU A 23 -5.59 -4.12 7.20
CA LEU A 23 -5.22 -4.58 5.87
C LEU A 23 -3.92 -3.89 5.44
N LEU A 24 -2.85 -4.66 5.21
CA LEU A 24 -1.54 -4.16 4.81
C LEU A 24 -1.29 -4.40 3.32
N PHE A 25 -0.97 -3.33 2.60
CA PHE A 25 -0.61 -3.35 1.18
C PHE A 25 0.77 -2.73 0.99
N LEU A 26 1.74 -3.53 0.57
CA LEU A 26 3.07 -3.06 0.20
C LEU A 26 3.10 -2.82 -1.30
N GLY A 27 3.46 -1.59 -1.70
CA GLY A 27 3.71 -1.26 -3.09
C GLY A 27 5.03 -1.86 -3.57
N ASN A 28 5.20 -1.88 -4.89
CA ASN A 28 6.45 -2.24 -5.52
C ASN A 28 7.46 -1.10 -5.38
N GLY A 29 8.72 -1.48 -5.18
CA GLY A 29 9.87 -0.63 -5.45
C GLY A 29 10.40 -0.83 -6.88
N ILE A 30 11.47 -0.11 -7.17
CA ILE A 30 12.24 -0.30 -8.39
C ILE A 30 12.89 -1.69 -8.40
N ALA A 31 13.02 -2.28 -9.59
CA ALA A 31 13.77 -3.52 -9.79
C ALA A 31 14.97 -3.24 -10.71
N SER A 32 16.18 -3.34 -10.15
CA SER A 32 17.42 -3.24 -10.89
C SER A 32 17.63 -4.45 -11.80
N MET A 33 18.19 -4.22 -12.99
CA MET A 33 18.50 -5.24 -13.99
C MET A 33 19.84 -5.93 -13.70
N ASN A 34 20.91 -5.14 -13.61
CA ASN A 34 22.29 -5.64 -13.44
C ASN A 34 23.18 -4.74 -12.57
N TYR A 35 22.75 -3.53 -12.23
CA TYR A 35 23.35 -2.65 -11.21
C TYR A 35 22.28 -1.67 -10.68
N GLU A 36 22.54 -1.06 -9.53
CA GLU A 36 21.56 -0.29 -8.74
C GLU A 36 20.75 0.73 -9.55
N ASP A 37 21.41 1.56 -10.37
CA ASP A 37 20.75 2.61 -11.15
C ASP A 37 20.19 2.15 -12.52
N ASN A 38 20.45 0.91 -12.95
CA ASN A 38 19.89 0.39 -14.21
C ASN A 38 18.63 -0.41 -13.96
N ASN A 39 17.51 0.26 -14.12
CA ASN A 39 16.24 -0.22 -13.62
C ASN A 39 15.32 -0.70 -14.74
N TYR A 40 14.61 -1.80 -14.49
CA TYR A 40 13.44 -2.14 -15.28
C TYR A 40 12.41 -1.02 -15.17
N GLN A 41 11.55 -0.90 -16.19
CA GLN A 41 10.44 0.04 -16.13
C GLN A 41 9.58 -0.23 -14.89
N PHE A 42 9.35 0.82 -14.10
CA PHE A 42 8.54 0.74 -12.91
C PHE A 42 7.11 0.30 -13.25
N ARG A 43 6.56 -0.56 -12.40
CA ARG A 43 5.17 -1.02 -12.45
C ARG A 43 4.70 -1.30 -11.03
N GLN A 44 3.68 -0.57 -10.59
CA GLN A 44 3.09 -0.79 -9.27
C GLN A 44 2.31 -2.12 -9.17
N ASP A 45 2.15 -2.61 -7.95
CA ASP A 45 1.29 -3.75 -7.62
C ASP A 45 -0.17 -3.51 -8.06
N SER A 46 -0.79 -4.53 -8.63
CA SER A 46 -2.13 -4.40 -9.20
C SER A 46 -3.21 -4.21 -8.14
N THR A 47 -3.02 -4.74 -6.93
CA THR A 47 -3.94 -4.55 -5.81
C THR A 47 -3.79 -3.16 -5.22
N PHE A 48 -2.55 -2.72 -5.04
CA PHE A 48 -2.25 -1.34 -4.65
C PHE A 48 -2.88 -0.33 -5.62
N LEU A 49 -2.69 -0.49 -6.92
CA LEU A 49 -3.32 0.38 -7.92
C LEU A 49 -4.83 0.31 -7.93
N TYR A 50 -5.40 -0.87 -7.71
CA TYR A 50 -6.85 -1.05 -7.70
C TYR A 50 -7.51 -0.28 -6.55
N LEU A 51 -6.90 -0.29 -5.35
CA LEU A 51 -7.43 0.34 -4.14
C LEU A 51 -7.01 1.80 -3.95
N PHE A 52 -5.81 2.16 -4.39
CA PHE A 52 -5.20 3.47 -4.13
C PHE A 52 -4.93 4.26 -5.40
N GLY A 53 -4.86 3.66 -6.59
CA GLY A 53 -4.64 4.39 -7.84
C GLY A 53 -3.26 5.03 -8.00
N LEU A 54 -2.41 4.99 -6.97
CA LEU A 54 -1.10 5.63 -6.95
C LEU A 54 -0.03 4.75 -7.63
N ASP A 55 0.42 5.14 -8.82
CA ASP A 55 1.45 4.43 -9.60
C ASP A 55 2.85 5.03 -9.35
N TYR A 56 3.22 5.13 -8.07
CA TYR A 56 4.53 5.62 -7.62
C TYR A 56 5.23 4.54 -6.80
N GLU A 57 6.54 4.45 -6.91
CA GLU A 57 7.37 3.52 -6.15
C GLU A 57 7.50 3.90 -4.67
N GLY A 58 8.00 2.97 -3.85
CA GLY A 58 8.34 3.24 -2.45
C GLY A 58 7.13 3.50 -1.54
N LEU A 59 5.92 3.18 -2.00
CA LEU A 59 4.70 3.37 -1.22
C LEU A 59 4.30 2.10 -0.48
N ALA A 60 3.72 2.28 0.69
CA ALA A 60 2.92 1.27 1.38
C ALA A 60 1.60 1.90 1.82
N ALA A 61 0.61 1.09 2.15
CA ALA A 61 -0.66 1.59 2.65
C ALA A 61 -1.28 0.63 3.64
N VAL A 62 -2.01 1.18 4.60
CA VAL A 62 -2.86 0.40 5.51
C VAL A 62 -4.29 0.90 5.46
N ILE A 63 -5.22 -0.06 5.59
CA ILE A 63 -6.62 0.22 5.91
C ILE A 63 -6.84 -0.38 7.30
N ASP A 64 -6.88 0.50 8.30
CA ASP A 64 -7.17 0.13 9.68
C ASP A 64 -8.67 0.23 9.90
N ILE A 65 -9.35 -0.91 9.82
CA ILE A 65 -10.81 -0.99 9.87
C ILE A 65 -11.29 -0.61 11.28
N ASP A 66 -10.56 -1.05 12.30
CA ASP A 66 -10.92 -0.81 13.71
C ASP A 66 -10.72 0.67 14.10
N ALA A 67 -9.73 1.34 13.51
CA ALA A 67 -9.52 2.78 13.70
C ALA A 67 -10.26 3.66 12.67
N GLN A 68 -10.98 3.08 11.71
CA GLN A 68 -11.61 3.78 10.59
C GLN A 68 -10.65 4.70 9.82
N LYS A 69 -9.43 4.23 9.57
CA LYS A 69 -8.37 4.99 8.93
C LYS A 69 -7.86 4.32 7.66
N THR A 70 -7.56 5.13 6.67
CA THR A 70 -6.72 4.74 5.54
C THR A 70 -5.49 5.62 5.54
N ILE A 71 -4.31 5.03 5.53
CA ILE A 71 -3.04 5.75 5.59
C ILE A 71 -2.14 5.28 4.45
N VAL A 72 -1.56 6.23 3.72
CA VAL A 72 -0.50 5.95 2.74
C VAL A 72 0.85 6.34 3.35
N PHE A 73 1.80 5.43 3.29
CA PHE A 73 3.17 5.61 3.75
C PHE A 73 4.09 5.81 2.56
N GLY A 74 4.98 6.79 2.66
CA GLY A 74 5.96 7.12 1.63
C GLY A 74 6.72 8.38 2.00
N ASP A 75 7.86 8.58 1.36
CA ASP A 75 8.70 9.74 1.60
C ASP A 75 8.48 10.80 0.51
N GLU A 76 8.59 12.07 0.90
CA GLU A 76 8.56 13.18 -0.06
C GLU A 76 9.87 13.27 -0.83
N LEU A 77 9.81 13.83 -2.04
CA LEU A 77 11.01 14.08 -2.83
C LEU A 77 11.98 15.00 -2.08
N THR A 78 13.25 14.67 -2.13
CA THR A 78 14.32 15.51 -1.58
C THR A 78 14.55 16.72 -2.48
N ILE A 79 15.28 17.72 -1.96
CA ILE A 79 15.68 18.89 -2.76
C ILE A 79 16.51 18.44 -3.97
N ASP A 80 17.40 17.47 -3.79
CA ASP A 80 18.22 16.93 -4.87
C ASP A 80 17.35 16.29 -5.95
N ASP A 81 16.33 15.51 -5.57
CA ASP A 81 15.38 14.93 -6.53
C ASP A 81 14.67 16.04 -7.33
N ILE A 82 14.18 17.08 -6.65
CA ILE A 82 13.45 18.19 -7.28
C ILE A 82 14.33 18.95 -8.30
N ILE A 83 15.65 19.07 -8.06
CA ILE A 83 16.58 19.70 -9.02
C ILE A 83 16.58 18.93 -10.35
N TRP A 84 16.44 17.61 -10.30
CA TRP A 84 16.48 16.75 -11.49
C TRP A 84 15.11 16.45 -12.09
N THR A 85 14.07 16.33 -11.28
CA THR A 85 12.71 15.96 -11.71
C THR A 85 11.79 17.16 -11.92
N GLY A 86 12.20 18.34 -11.46
CA GLY A 86 11.31 19.48 -11.28
C GLY A 86 10.34 19.30 -10.11
N VAL A 87 9.50 20.30 -9.90
CA VAL A 87 8.44 20.26 -8.87
C VAL A 87 7.40 19.21 -9.26
N GLN A 88 7.20 18.24 -8.38
CA GLN A 88 6.17 17.21 -8.50
C GLN A 88 5.12 17.40 -7.41
N PRO A 89 3.89 16.89 -7.61
CA PRO A 89 2.92 16.83 -6.53
C PRO A 89 3.47 16.05 -5.34
N THR A 90 3.24 16.58 -4.14
CA THR A 90 3.60 15.94 -2.87
C THR A 90 2.83 14.64 -2.67
N LEU A 91 3.31 13.78 -1.77
CA LEU A 91 2.58 12.56 -1.37
C LEU A 91 1.20 12.91 -0.83
N VAL A 92 1.09 14.00 -0.06
CA VAL A 92 -0.18 14.51 0.47
C VAL A 92 -1.16 14.83 -0.67
N GLU A 93 -0.72 15.57 -1.70
CA GLU A 93 -1.56 15.93 -2.85
C GLU A 93 -1.96 14.70 -3.67
N LYS A 94 -1.01 13.78 -3.90
CA LYS A 94 -1.26 12.51 -4.59
C LYS A 94 -2.29 11.66 -3.85
N ALA A 95 -2.13 11.50 -2.54
CA ALA A 95 -3.04 10.75 -1.67
C ALA A 95 -4.44 11.40 -1.64
N ALA A 96 -4.51 12.74 -1.54
CA ALA A 96 -5.76 13.47 -1.55
C ALA A 96 -6.54 13.27 -2.86
N ALA A 97 -5.85 13.19 -4.00
CA ALA A 97 -6.46 12.93 -5.31
C ALA A 97 -7.19 11.57 -5.40
N VAL A 98 -6.87 10.62 -4.51
CA VAL A 98 -7.50 9.29 -4.43
C VAL A 98 -8.31 9.10 -3.14
N GLY A 99 -8.61 10.20 -2.45
CA GLY A 99 -9.47 10.26 -1.26
C GLY A 99 -8.82 9.72 0.02
N VAL A 100 -7.48 9.74 0.10
CA VAL A 100 -6.73 9.43 1.33
C VAL A 100 -6.26 10.75 1.95
N THR A 101 -6.64 11.00 3.19
CA THR A 101 -6.35 12.25 3.90
C THR A 101 -5.18 12.14 4.88
N GLU A 102 -4.74 10.92 5.20
CA GLU A 102 -3.64 10.67 6.12
C GLU A 102 -2.46 10.06 5.34
N THR A 103 -1.30 10.72 5.43
CA THR A 103 -0.04 10.20 4.91
C THR A 103 1.02 10.25 6.01
N ARG A 104 2.01 9.36 5.93
CA ARG A 104 3.11 9.27 6.91
C ARG A 104 4.42 8.92 6.22
N PRO A 105 5.58 9.29 6.79
CA PRO A 105 6.88 8.81 6.31
C PRO A 105 6.93 7.29 6.28
N LEU A 106 7.68 6.71 5.33
CA LEU A 106 7.72 5.25 5.18
C LEU A 106 8.28 4.56 6.42
N ALA A 107 9.24 5.20 7.09
CA ALA A 107 9.85 4.73 8.33
C ALA A 107 8.85 4.53 9.49
N GLU A 108 7.68 5.18 9.46
CA GLU A 108 6.65 4.98 10.49
C GLU A 108 5.84 3.69 10.32
N LEU A 109 5.93 3.02 9.17
CA LEU A 109 5.14 1.83 8.88
C LEU A 109 5.41 0.73 9.91
N ALA A 110 6.68 0.40 10.17
CA ALA A 110 7.05 -0.67 11.11
C ALA A 110 6.47 -0.41 12.50
N LYS A 111 6.58 0.83 12.99
CA LYS A 111 5.99 1.26 14.27
C LYS A 111 4.47 1.10 14.29
N TYR A 112 3.79 1.41 13.19
CA TYR A 112 2.34 1.22 13.07
C TYR A 112 1.96 -0.26 13.15
N ILE A 113 2.68 -1.13 12.43
CA ILE A 113 2.48 -2.57 12.45
C ILE A 113 2.75 -3.16 13.84
N ASP A 114 3.81 -2.74 14.52
CA ASP A 114 4.12 -3.19 15.88
C ASP A 114 3.05 -2.79 16.89
N ALA A 115 2.48 -1.59 16.74
CA ALA A 115 1.36 -1.15 17.57
C ALA A 115 0.10 -2.00 17.35
N ALA A 116 -0.19 -2.41 16.11
CA ALA A 116 -1.29 -3.32 15.79
C ALA A 116 -1.05 -4.73 16.39
N LYS A 117 0.17 -5.26 16.25
CA LYS A 117 0.59 -6.53 16.89
C LYS A 117 0.42 -6.50 18.40
N ALA A 118 0.86 -5.41 19.06
CA ALA A 118 0.75 -5.27 20.51
C ALA A 118 -0.72 -5.26 20.99
N LYS A 119 -1.64 -4.76 20.16
CA LYS A 119 -3.08 -4.81 20.41
C LYS A 119 -3.73 -6.15 20.06
N GLN A 120 -2.95 -7.11 19.55
CA GLN A 120 -3.45 -8.37 18.99
C GLN A 120 -4.47 -8.15 17.86
N GLN A 121 -4.35 -7.03 17.15
CA GLN A 121 -5.18 -6.74 15.99
C GLN A 121 -4.80 -7.69 14.84
N PRO A 122 -5.75 -8.38 14.20
CA PRO A 122 -5.47 -9.21 13.04
C PRO A 122 -4.86 -8.36 11.91
N ILE A 123 -3.74 -8.82 11.34
CA ILE A 123 -3.09 -8.15 10.21
C ILE A 123 -3.24 -9.03 8.97
N HIS A 124 -3.94 -8.50 7.97
CA HIS A 124 -4.25 -9.19 6.73
C HIS A 124 -3.39 -8.66 5.59
N PHE A 125 -2.85 -9.57 4.79
CA PHE A 125 -2.09 -9.23 3.60
C PHE A 125 -2.29 -10.29 2.50
N ILE A 126 -1.96 -9.93 1.26
CA ILE A 126 -2.01 -10.83 0.11
C ILE A 126 -0.61 -11.38 -0.22
N PRO A 127 -0.50 -12.54 -0.89
CA PRO A 127 0.79 -13.13 -1.22
C PRO A 127 1.62 -12.18 -2.10
N PRO A 128 2.83 -11.76 -1.66
CA PRO A 128 3.75 -11.02 -2.51
C PRO A 128 4.37 -11.93 -3.58
N TYR A 129 4.76 -11.36 -4.71
CA TYR A 129 5.42 -12.09 -5.82
C TYR A 129 6.87 -11.63 -6.08
N ARG A 130 7.27 -10.46 -5.57
CA ARG A 130 8.65 -9.96 -5.69
C ARG A 130 9.47 -10.30 -4.46
N GLY A 131 10.72 -10.72 -4.67
CA GLY A 131 11.64 -11.11 -3.58
C GLY A 131 11.82 -10.03 -2.51
N HIS A 132 12.02 -8.76 -2.93
CA HIS A 132 12.13 -7.65 -1.98
C HIS A 132 10.88 -7.48 -1.12
N THR A 133 9.69 -7.50 -1.72
CA THR A 133 8.42 -7.39 -1.01
C THR A 133 8.17 -8.57 -0.08
N ILE A 134 8.56 -9.80 -0.47
CA ILE A 134 8.52 -10.98 0.41
C ILE A 134 9.35 -10.74 1.68
N LEU A 135 10.60 -10.29 1.52
CA LEU A 135 11.48 -10.00 2.65
C LEU A 135 10.91 -8.88 3.55
N TRP A 136 10.34 -7.84 2.94
CA TRP A 136 9.75 -6.74 3.67
C TRP A 136 8.52 -7.18 4.50
N PHE A 137 7.66 -8.04 3.95
CA PHE A 137 6.58 -8.66 4.74
C PHE A 137 7.12 -9.50 5.91
N HIS A 138 8.18 -10.29 5.69
CA HIS A 138 8.78 -11.08 6.77
C HIS A 138 9.41 -10.21 7.86
N GLU A 139 10.01 -9.09 7.50
CA GLU A 139 10.54 -8.12 8.47
C GLU A 139 9.41 -7.51 9.30
N LEU A 140 8.33 -7.08 8.62
CA LEU A 140 7.20 -6.43 9.28
C LEU A 140 6.33 -7.38 10.10
N LEU A 141 6.14 -8.63 9.67
CA LEU A 141 5.15 -9.56 10.24
C LEU A 141 5.76 -10.80 10.90
N GLY A 142 7.00 -11.14 10.56
CA GLY A 142 7.65 -12.40 10.90
C GLY A 142 7.56 -13.43 9.77
N LYS A 143 8.55 -14.33 9.69
CA LYS A 143 8.69 -15.34 8.63
C LYS A 143 7.54 -16.36 8.54
N ASP A 144 6.81 -16.55 9.63
CA ASP A 144 5.74 -17.56 9.72
C ASP A 144 4.37 -16.96 9.35
N ALA A 145 4.29 -15.64 9.11
CA ALA A 145 3.07 -14.95 8.73
C ALA A 145 2.51 -15.51 7.42
N GLN A 146 1.22 -15.85 7.41
CA GLN A 146 0.54 -16.42 6.25
C GLN A 146 -0.40 -15.39 5.61
N PRO A 147 -0.47 -15.34 4.27
CA PRO A 147 -1.44 -14.50 3.58
C PRO A 147 -2.88 -14.85 3.98
N SER A 148 -3.74 -13.83 4.01
CA SER A 148 -5.14 -14.00 4.41
C SER A 148 -6.01 -14.48 3.25
N LEU A 149 -6.46 -15.73 3.29
CA LEU A 149 -7.36 -16.30 2.27
C LEU A 149 -8.64 -15.48 2.11
N GLU A 150 -9.21 -15.01 3.21
CA GLU A 150 -10.41 -14.17 3.22
C GLU A 150 -10.21 -12.86 2.43
N LEU A 151 -9.09 -12.16 2.67
CA LEU A 151 -8.74 -10.95 1.92
C LEU A 151 -8.56 -11.24 0.42
N ILE A 152 -7.90 -12.36 0.08
CA ILE A 152 -7.69 -12.77 -1.30
C ILE A 152 -9.02 -13.02 -2.01
N TYR A 153 -9.94 -13.77 -1.40
CA TYR A 153 -11.24 -14.08 -1.99
C TYR A 153 -12.10 -12.83 -2.17
N ASN A 154 -12.16 -11.95 -1.16
CA ASN A 154 -12.92 -10.70 -1.27
C ASN A 154 -12.37 -9.79 -2.37
N LEU A 155 -11.03 -9.66 -2.49
CA LEU A 155 -10.43 -8.87 -3.57
C LEU A 155 -10.67 -9.49 -4.95
N ALA A 156 -10.67 -10.82 -5.07
CA ALA A 156 -10.98 -11.50 -6.31
C ALA A 156 -12.44 -11.26 -6.72
N ASP A 157 -13.38 -11.35 -5.78
CA ASP A 157 -14.80 -11.07 -6.00
C ASP A 157 -15.03 -9.63 -6.49
N MET A 158 -14.44 -8.64 -5.78
CA MET A 158 -14.48 -7.23 -6.16
C MET A 158 -13.95 -6.95 -7.57
N ARG A 159 -12.99 -7.74 -8.06
CA ARG A 159 -12.42 -7.58 -9.41
C ARG A 159 -13.27 -8.21 -10.50
N ASN A 160 -14.01 -9.27 -10.17
CA ASN A 160 -14.92 -9.94 -11.09
C ASN A 160 -16.20 -9.12 -11.29
N HIS A 161 -16.68 -8.46 -10.25
CA HIS A 161 -17.85 -7.60 -10.29
C HIS A 161 -17.46 -6.14 -10.49
N LYS A 162 -17.39 -5.70 -11.75
CA LYS A 162 -17.10 -4.31 -12.11
C LYS A 162 -18.31 -3.44 -11.74
N ALA A 163 -18.16 -2.61 -10.70
CA ALA A 163 -19.02 -1.45 -10.45
C ALA A 163 -18.74 -0.35 -11.47
#